data_AF-T1CYD2-F1
#
_entry.id   AF-T1CYD2-F1
#
_cell.length_a   1.000
_cell.length_b   1.000
_cell.length_c   1.000
_cell.angle_alpha   90.00
_cell.angle_beta   90.00
_cell.angle_gamma   90.00
#
_symmetry.space_group_name_H-M   'P 1'
#
loop_
_entity.id
_entity.type
_entity.pdbx_description
1 polymer ?
#
loop_
_entity_poly.entity_id
_entity_poly.type
_entity_poly.pdbx_seq_one_letter_code
_entity_poly.pdbx_strand_id
1 'polypeptide(L)'
;MIERESAGQSPSFSDNPYLAVERKYLDRLGSSHQRERMWMFAAFLASAVAVSLSALLFQESGQSRVVPFVVEVDKLGRAVAVSSLPQTTLADDRIVKY
;
A
#
# COMPACT_ATOMS: atom_id res chain seq x y z
N MET A 1 -49.85 11.60 47.19
CA MET A 1 -49.29 10.24 47.32
C MET A 1 -49.77 9.46 46.11
N ILE A 2 -48.96 9.42 45.05
CA ILE A 2 -49.23 8.62 43.84
C ILE A 2 -47.99 7.76 43.65
N GLU A 3 -48.09 6.48 44.00
CA GLU A 3 -47.08 5.48 43.69
C GLU A 3 -47.00 5.33 42.18
N ARG A 4 -45.78 5.44 41.63
CA ARG A 4 -45.54 4.98 40.28
C ARG A 4 -45.56 3.46 40.33
N GLU A 5 -46.58 2.85 39.76
CA GLU A 5 -46.57 1.42 39.45
C GLU A 5 -45.32 1.11 38.65
N SER A 6 -44.43 0.36 39.30
CA SER A 6 -43.22 -0.20 38.72
C SER A 6 -43.61 -0.96 37.46
N ALA A 7 -43.22 -0.43 36.30
CA ALA A 7 -43.38 -1.13 35.04
C ALA A 7 -42.86 -2.56 35.21
N GLY A 8 -43.77 -3.52 35.11
CA GLY A 8 -43.47 -4.93 35.29
C GLY A 8 -42.27 -5.32 34.46
N GLN A 9 -41.27 -5.89 35.12
CA GLN A 9 -40.14 -6.56 34.50
C GLN A 9 -40.71 -7.51 33.43
N SER A 10 -40.55 -7.16 32.16
CA SER A 10 -40.92 -8.09 31.08
C SER A 10 -40.15 -9.37 31.33
N PRO A 11 -40.81 -10.56 31.28
CA PRO A 11 -40.14 -11.82 31.58
C PRO A 11 -38.91 -11.91 30.70
N SER A 12 -37.73 -11.84 31.30
CA SER A 12 -36.48 -11.96 30.59
C SER A 12 -36.49 -13.34 29.97
N PHE A 13 -36.47 -13.41 28.63
CA PHE A 13 -36.37 -14.64 27.83
C PHE A 13 -35.13 -15.52 28.18
N SER A 14 -34.35 -15.14 29.19
CA SER A 14 -33.14 -15.78 29.69
C SER A 14 -33.36 -17.11 30.40
N ASP A 15 -34.57 -17.40 30.90
CA ASP A 15 -34.81 -18.61 31.72
C ASP A 15 -35.48 -19.78 31.00
N ASN A 16 -35.74 -19.67 29.69
CA ASN A 16 -36.30 -20.79 28.96
C ASN A 16 -35.19 -21.81 28.61
N PRO A 17 -35.24 -23.05 29.16
CA PRO A 17 -34.21 -24.06 28.95
C PRO A 17 -34.07 -24.47 27.47
N TYR A 18 -35.14 -24.36 26.67
CA TYR A 18 -35.09 -24.66 25.24
C TYR A 18 -34.28 -23.63 24.45
N LEU A 19 -34.43 -22.34 24.78
CA LEU A 19 -33.71 -21.25 24.12
C LEU A 19 -32.22 -21.20 24.53
N ALA A 20 -31.91 -21.65 25.76
CA ALA A 20 -30.53 -21.70 26.25
C ALA A 20 -29.66 -22.71 25.46
N VAL A 21 -30.24 -23.83 25.03
CA VAL A 21 -29.54 -24.85 24.22
C VAL A 21 -29.23 -24.33 22.82
N GLU A 22 -30.22 -23.70 22.17
CA GLU A 22 -30.04 -23.09 20.85
C GLU A 22 -28.98 -21.99 20.89
N ARG A 23 -29.01 -21.13 21.91
CA ARG A 23 -28.00 -20.07 22.08
C ARG A 23 -26.60 -20.64 22.28
N LYS A 24 -26.40 -21.70 23.07
CA LYS A 24 -25.10 -22.39 23.22
C LYS A 24 -24.58 -23.00 21.92
N TYR A 25 -25.46 -23.47 21.04
CA TYR A 25 -25.09 -23.99 19.73
C TYR A 25 -24.63 -22.86 18.79
N LEU A 26 -25.39 -21.77 18.75
CA LEU A 26 -25.06 -20.59 17.93
C LEU A 26 -23.77 -19.89 18.37
N ASP A 27 -23.53 -19.80 19.68
CA ASP A 27 -22.31 -19.18 20.23
C ASP A 27 -21.04 -19.96 19.82
N ARG A 28 -21.14 -21.29 19.73
CA ARG A 28 -20.05 -22.14 19.21
C ARG A 28 -19.80 -21.89 17.72
N LEU A 29 -20.85 -21.73 16.92
CA LEU A 29 -20.74 -21.50 15.48
C LEU A 29 -20.20 -20.10 15.14
N GLY A 30 -20.58 -19.06 15.91
CA GLY A 30 -20.20 -17.68 15.63
C GLY A 30 -18.70 -17.39 15.72
N SER A 31 -17.96 -18.15 16.55
CA SER A 31 -16.54 -17.88 16.82
C SER A 31 -15.55 -18.43 15.78
N SER A 32 -16.00 -19.25 14.83
CA SER A 32 -15.10 -20.05 13.96
C SER A 32 -14.62 -19.30 12.72
N HIS A 33 -15.37 -18.31 12.23
CA HIS A 33 -15.10 -17.67 10.93
C HIS A 33 -14.05 -16.56 10.97
N GLN A 34 -13.63 -16.12 12.16
CA GLN A 34 -12.71 -15.00 12.30
C GLN A 34 -11.26 -15.37 11.94
N ARG A 35 -10.89 -16.65 12.13
CA ARG A 35 -9.50 -17.13 11.97
C ARG A 35 -9.08 -17.24 10.51
N GLU A 36 -9.96 -17.73 9.65
CA GLU A 36 -9.69 -17.88 8.21
C GLU A 36 -9.61 -16.51 7.52
N ARG A 37 -10.56 -15.62 7.85
CA ARG A 37 -10.58 -14.26 7.33
C ARG A 37 -9.34 -13.46 7.75
N MET A 38 -8.80 -13.69 8.94
CA MET A 38 -7.60 -13.01 9.43
C MET A 38 -6.40 -13.23 8.50
N TRP A 39 -6.23 -14.44 7.98
CA TRP A 39 -5.10 -14.76 7.11
C TRP A 39 -5.28 -14.16 5.71
N MET A 40 -6.53 -14.08 5.22
CA MET A 40 -6.83 -13.38 3.97
C MET A 40 -6.54 -11.88 4.09
N PHE A 41 -6.91 -11.24 5.21
CA PHE A 41 -6.59 -9.83 5.44
C PHE A 41 -5.08 -9.58 5.53
N ALA A 42 -4.34 -10.46 6.22
CA ALA A 42 -2.88 -10.35 6.28
C ALA A 42 -2.23 -10.47 4.90
N ALA A 43 -2.67 -11.43 4.07
CA ALA A 43 -2.19 -11.59 2.70
C ALA A 43 -2.53 -10.39 1.81
N PHE A 44 -3.74 -9.83 1.96
CA PHE A 44 -4.16 -8.65 1.20
C PHE A 44 -3.37 -7.41 1.59
N LEU A 45 -3.14 -7.18 2.89
CA LEU A 45 -2.31 -6.08 3.37
C LEU A 45 -0.87 -6.20 2.87
N ALA A 46 -0.27 -7.38 2.94
CA ALA A 46 1.07 -7.61 2.41
C ALA A 46 1.15 -7.34 0.89
N SER A 47 0.15 -7.79 0.13
CA SER A 47 0.07 -7.54 -1.32
C SER A 47 -0.09 -6.05 -1.64
N ALA A 48 -0.93 -5.33 -0.89
CA ALA A 48 -1.14 -3.90 -1.07
C ALA A 48 0.13 -3.09 -0.81
N VAL A 49 0.91 -3.46 0.22
CA VAL A 49 2.20 -2.84 0.52
C VAL A 49 3.22 -3.13 -0.61
N ALA A 50 3.29 -4.36 -1.10
CA ALA A 50 4.20 -4.72 -2.19
C ALA A 50 3.89 -3.97 -3.50
N VAL A 51 2.61 -3.86 -3.86
CA VAL A 51 2.16 -3.09 -5.04
C VAL A 51 2.47 -1.61 -4.87
N SER A 52 2.21 -1.05 -3.68
CA SER A 52 2.51 0.34 -3.38
C SER A 52 4.01 0.62 -3.54
N LEU A 53 4.87 -0.19 -2.91
CA LEU A 53 6.32 -0.04 -3.01
C LEU A 53 6.80 -0.11 -4.47
N SER A 54 6.28 -1.07 -5.23
CA SER A 54 6.61 -1.24 -6.64
C SER A 54 6.17 -0.03 -7.47
N ALA A 55 4.98 0.52 -7.21
CA ALA A 55 4.46 1.69 -7.91
C ALA A 55 5.25 2.97 -7.61
N LEU A 56 5.71 3.14 -6.36
CA LEU A 56 6.61 4.23 -5.98
C LEU A 56 7.95 4.13 -6.72
N LEU A 57 8.57 2.95 -6.71
CA LEU A 57 9.84 2.73 -7.42
C LEU A 57 9.70 2.90 -8.94
N PHE A 58 8.57 2.47 -9.50
CA PHE A 58 8.29 2.63 -10.92
C PHE A 58 8.22 4.11 -11.33
N GLN A 59 7.64 4.98 -10.51
CA GLN A 59 7.64 6.43 -10.76
C GLN A 59 9.06 7.01 -10.77
N GLU A 60 9.94 6.56 -9.87
CA GLU A 60 11.32 7.02 -9.81
C GLU A 60 12.19 6.47 -10.95
N SER A 61 11.85 5.29 -11.49
CA SER A 61 12.64 4.61 -12.53
C SER A 61 12.85 5.42 -13.80
N GLY A 62 11.98 6.38 -14.08
CA GLY A 62 12.10 7.28 -15.24
C GLY A 62 13.15 8.37 -15.09
N GLN A 63 13.66 8.64 -13.88
CA GLN A 63 14.63 9.71 -13.62
C GLN A 63 16.08 9.28 -13.89
N SER A 64 16.36 8.70 -15.05
CA SER A 64 17.73 8.34 -15.42
C SER A 64 18.56 9.61 -15.68
N ARG A 65 19.40 10.00 -14.71
CA ARG A 65 20.38 11.08 -14.86
C ARG A 65 21.59 10.58 -15.64
N VAL A 66 21.52 10.67 -16.97
CA VAL A 66 22.69 10.48 -17.84
C VAL A 66 23.53 11.75 -17.80
N VAL A 67 24.76 11.68 -17.28
CA VAL A 67 25.72 12.80 -17.32
C VAL A 67 26.47 12.73 -18.65
N PRO A 68 26.26 13.66 -19.60
CA PRO A 68 27.02 13.67 -20.85
C PRO A 68 28.46 14.11 -20.58
N PHE A 69 29.42 13.32 -21.07
CA PHE A 69 30.82 13.71 -21.09
C PHE A 69 31.27 13.92 -22.55
N VAL A 70 32.07 14.96 -22.79
CA VAL A 70 32.69 15.24 -24.09
C VAL A 70 34.19 15.15 -23.88
N VAL A 71 34.87 14.36 -24.72
CA VAL A 71 36.34 14.31 -24.75
C VAL A 71 36.81 15.05 -25.99
N GLU A 72 37.68 16.04 -25.82
CA GLU A 72 38.35 16.67 -26.95
C GLU A 72 39.53 15.77 -27.36
N VAL A 73 39.59 15.44 -28.65
CA VAL A 73 40.69 14.68 -29.24
C VAL A 73 41.52 15.61 -30.11
N ASP A 74 42.81 15.70 -29.79
CA ASP A 74 43.79 16.42 -30.61
C ASP A 74 44.02 15.69 -31.95
N LYS A 75 44.56 16.37 -32.96
CA LYS A 75 44.85 15.83 -34.31
C LYS A 75 45.78 14.60 -34.30
N LEU A 76 46.49 14.38 -33.19
CA LEU A 76 47.35 13.23 -32.92
C LEU A 76 46.62 12.07 -32.19
N GLY A 77 45.31 12.17 -31.96
CA GLY A 77 44.49 11.14 -31.32
C GLY A 77 44.64 11.04 -29.79
N ARG A 78 45.32 12.00 -29.15
CA ARG A 78 45.43 12.05 -27.69
C ARG A 78 44.14 12.62 -27.09
N ALA A 79 43.51 11.85 -26.20
CA ALA A 79 42.34 12.29 -25.45
C ALA A 79 42.76 13.26 -24.34
N VAL A 80 42.22 14.49 -24.39
CA VAL A 80 42.38 15.48 -23.31
C VAL A 80 41.04 15.55 -22.58
N ALA A 81 41.04 15.25 -21.27
CA ALA A 81 39.83 15.29 -20.45
C ALA A 81 39.46 16.74 -20.17
N VAL A 82 38.33 17.21 -20.73
CA VAL A 82 37.77 18.54 -20.44
C VAL A 82 36.49 18.34 -19.61
N SER A 83 36.34 19.22 -18.62
CA SER A 83 35.36 19.19 -17.52
C SER A 83 33.92 18.81 -17.90
N SER A 84 33.20 18.19 -16.95
CA SER A 84 31.77 17.91 -17.03
C SER A 84 30.97 19.15 -17.45
N LEU A 85 30.17 19.03 -18.51
CA LEU A 85 29.31 20.10 -18.99
C LEU A 85 28.15 20.34 -17.99
N PRO A 86 27.75 21.60 -17.76
CA PRO A 86 26.45 21.91 -17.14
C PRO A 86 25.32 21.35 -18.00
N GLN A 87 24.22 20.94 -17.37
CA GLN A 87 23.09 20.28 -18.04
C GLN A 87 22.50 21.19 -19.14
N THR A 88 22.76 20.87 -20.40
CA THR A 88 22.11 21.51 -21.55
C THR A 88 20.74 20.87 -21.76
N THR A 89 19.67 21.65 -21.56
CA THR A 89 18.30 21.29 -21.89
C THR A 89 18.17 21.01 -23.40
N LEU A 90 17.36 20.00 -23.78
CA LEU A 90 17.15 19.42 -25.13
C LEU A 90 16.72 20.39 -26.27
N ALA A 91 16.84 21.69 -26.11
CA ALA A 91 16.51 22.74 -27.08
C ALA A 91 17.75 23.53 -27.53
N ASP A 92 18.89 22.86 -27.76
CA ASP A 92 20.11 23.48 -28.28
C ASP A 92 20.27 23.17 -29.78
N ASP A 93 20.22 24.23 -30.59
CA ASP A 93 20.29 24.25 -32.06
C ASP A 93 21.67 23.83 -32.62
N ARG A 94 22.64 23.55 -31.73
CA ARG A 94 24.03 23.22 -32.10
C ARG A 94 24.29 21.73 -32.32
N ILE A 95 23.29 20.87 -32.13
CA ILE A 95 23.43 19.41 -32.33
C ILE A 95 23.13 19.04 -33.78
N VAL A 96 24.17 19.01 -34.62
CA VAL A 96 24.07 18.49 -35.99
C VAL A 96 24.21 16.97 -35.94
N LYS A 97 23.11 16.24 -36.17
CA LYS A 97 23.17 14.81 -36.51
C LYS A 97 23.73 14.67 -37.93
N TYR A 98 24.86 13.99 -38.05
CA TYR A 98 25.34 13.45 -39.32
C TYR A 98 24.67 12.09 -39.59
#